data_AF-A0A373GD35-F1
#
_entry.id   AF-A0A373GD35-F1
#
_cell.length_a   1.000
_cell.length_b   1.000
_cell.length_c   1.000
_cell.angle_alpha   90.00
_cell.angle_beta   90.00
_cell.angle_gamma   90.00
#
_symmetry.space_group_name_H-M   'P 1'
#
loop_
_entity.id
_entity.type
_entity.pdbx_description
1 polymer ?
#
loop_
_entity_poly.entity_id
_entity_poly.type
_entity_poly.pdbx_seq_one_letter_code
_entity_poly.pdbx_strand_id
1 'polypeptide(L)'
;MQITTILAFITAMGGLEAVKWLVRYLTCRKTDARKEEASVNSMEEENRRKKVDWLEERLTQRDEKIDGLYIELRKEQEEKIDWIHKCHEVELIQKESEVKKCEIRGCVKRMPPSDY
;
A
#
# COMPACT_ATOMS: atom_id res chain seq x y z
N MET A 1 1.58 27.37 70.17
CA MET A 1 2.56 27.27 69.07
C MET A 1 2.25 28.39 68.09
N GLN A 2 3.18 29.34 67.90
CA GLN A 2 2.92 30.54 67.10
C GLN A 2 2.92 30.20 65.59
N ILE A 3 2.09 30.87 64.81
CA ILE A 3 1.99 30.68 63.33
C ILE A 3 3.38 30.85 62.66
N THR A 4 4.21 31.73 63.23
CA THR A 4 5.60 31.97 62.82
C THR A 4 6.49 30.74 62.91
N THR A 5 6.30 29.88 63.91
CA THR A 5 7.11 28.66 64.09
C THR A 5 6.76 27.61 63.03
N ILE A 6 5.47 27.44 62.72
CA ILE A 6 4.99 26.52 61.67
C ILE A 6 5.48 26.97 60.28
N LEU A 7 5.42 28.28 59.99
CA LEU A 7 5.91 28.84 58.74
C LEU A 7 7.42 28.60 58.56
N ALA A 8 8.20 28.82 59.63
CA ALA A 8 9.64 28.57 59.62
C ALA A 8 10.00 27.10 59.36
N PHE A 9 9.21 26.16 59.88
CA PHE A 9 9.39 24.74 59.58
C PHE A 9 9.09 24.42 58.11
N ILE A 10 8.03 24.98 57.52
CA ILE A 10 7.72 24.79 56.08
C ILE A 10 8.82 25.37 55.20
N THR A 11 9.32 26.57 55.52
CA THR A 11 10.44 27.20 54.81
C THR A 11 11.72 26.39 54.95
N ALA A 12 12.02 25.87 56.13
CA ALA A 12 13.20 25.02 56.36
C ALA A 12 13.09 23.67 55.61
N MET A 13 11.90 23.07 55.57
CA MET A 13 11.66 21.83 54.81
C MET A 13 11.84 22.05 53.29
N GLY A 14 11.28 23.13 52.73
CA GLY A 14 11.47 23.48 51.32
C GLY A 14 12.92 23.84 50.98
N GLY A 15 13.63 24.54 51.88
CA GLY A 15 15.05 24.87 51.72
C GLY A 15 15.96 23.64 51.68
N LEU A 16 15.68 22.63 52.52
CA LEU A 16 16.44 21.39 52.53
C LEU A 16 16.26 20.58 51.25
N GLU A 17 15.06 20.56 50.67
CA GLU A 17 14.81 19.93 49.36
C GLU A 17 15.53 20.67 48.22
N ALA A 18 15.56 22.00 48.26
CA ALA A 18 16.30 22.81 47.28
C ALA A 18 17.81 22.51 47.32
N VAL A 19 18.40 22.33 48.52
CA VAL A 19 19.81 21.96 48.67
C VAL A 19 20.07 20.55 48.12
N LYS A 20 19.20 19.57 48.43
CA LYS A 20 19.32 18.22 47.88
C LYS A 20 19.21 18.21 46.35
N TRP A 21 18.28 18.98 45.79
CA TRP A 21 18.14 19.15 44.35
C TRP A 21 19.39 19.76 43.73
N LEU A 22 19.98 20.79 44.34
CA LEU A 22 21.20 21.44 43.86
C LEU A 22 22.40 20.48 43.85
N VAL A 23 22.59 19.73 44.95
CA VAL A 23 23.66 18.71 45.04
C VAL A 23 23.46 17.65 43.96
N ARG A 24 22.23 17.14 43.79
CA ARG A 24 21.90 16.16 42.76
C ARG A 24 22.09 16.73 41.35
N TYR A 25 21.69 17.97 41.10
CA TYR A 25 21.90 18.63 39.82
C TYR A 25 23.40 18.71 39.48
N LEU A 26 24.23 19.20 40.39
CA LEU A 26 25.67 19.32 40.15
C LEU A 26 26.37 17.97 39.94
N THR A 27 25.97 16.95 40.70
CA THR A 27 26.57 15.61 40.63
C THR A 27 26.03 14.76 39.48
N CYS A 28 24.74 14.85 39.17
CA CYS A 28 24.05 14.01 38.18
C CYS A 28 23.85 14.69 36.81
N ARG A 29 24.20 15.98 36.61
CA ARG A 29 24.00 16.67 35.32
C ARG A 29 24.51 15.88 34.11
N LYS A 30 25.70 15.29 34.22
CA LYS A 30 26.32 14.49 33.14
C LYS A 30 25.66 13.13 32.94
N THR A 31 25.06 12.55 33.98
CA THR A 31 24.35 11.26 33.85
C THR A 31 22.94 11.47 33.33
N ASP A 32 22.27 12.54 33.74
CA ASP A 32 20.93 12.88 33.26
C ASP A 32 20.98 13.31 31.80
N ALA A 33 21.98 14.10 31.38
CA ALA A 33 22.18 14.41 29.96
C ALA A 33 22.36 13.13 29.10
N ARG A 34 23.14 12.16 29.56
CA ARG A 34 23.32 10.87 28.86
C ARG A 34 22.05 10.02 28.82
N LYS A 35 21.21 10.10 29.86
CA LYS A 35 19.91 9.41 29.88
C LYS A 35 18.92 10.05 28.92
N GLU A 36 18.89 11.37 28.86
CA GLU A 36 18.07 12.11 27.89
C GLU A 36 18.55 11.87 26.46
N GLU A 37 19.86 11.84 26.20
CA GLU A 37 20.40 11.47 24.89
C GLU A 37 20.03 10.03 24.52
N ALA A 38 20.13 9.09 25.46
CA ALA A 38 19.72 7.70 25.23
C ALA A 38 18.21 7.56 25.00
N SER A 39 17.39 8.31 25.75
CA SER A 39 15.93 8.30 25.58
C SER A 39 15.53 8.88 24.23
N VAL A 40 16.11 10.02 23.83
CA VAL A 40 15.91 10.63 22.52
C VAL A 40 16.33 9.69 21.40
N ASN A 41 17.53 9.09 21.48
CA ASN A 41 18.00 8.16 20.46
C ASN A 41 17.08 6.93 20.34
N SER A 42 16.62 6.38 21.47
CA SER A 42 15.66 5.27 21.46
C SER A 42 14.33 5.65 20.79
N MET A 43 13.84 6.87 21.03
CA MET A 43 12.60 7.37 20.45
C MET A 43 12.74 7.68 18.96
N GLU A 44 13.90 8.19 18.53
CA GLU A 44 14.24 8.37 17.12
C GLU A 44 14.30 7.04 16.38
N GLU A 45 14.90 6.01 16.98
CA GLU A 45 14.97 4.67 16.39
C GLU A 45 13.58 4.03 16.28
N GLU A 46 12.73 4.17 17.29
CA GLU A 46 11.34 3.69 17.24
C GLU A 46 10.53 4.42 16.16
N ASN A 47 10.65 5.74 16.06
CA ASN A 47 10.01 6.51 15.00
C ASN A 47 10.52 6.10 13.60
N ARG A 48 11.81 5.80 13.48
CA ARG A 48 12.39 5.30 12.23
C ARG A 48 11.81 3.94 11.86
N ARG A 49 11.68 3.02 12.83
CA ARG A 49 11.05 1.70 12.62
C ARG A 49 9.61 1.85 12.16
N LYS A 50 8.79 2.63 12.87
CA LYS A 50 7.40 2.91 12.49
C LYS A 50 7.27 3.49 11.08
N LYS A 51 8.20 4.38 10.69
CA LYS A 51 8.23 4.94 9.33
C LYS A 51 8.54 3.88 8.28
N VAL A 52 9.46 2.95 8.56
CA VAL A 52 9.78 1.84 7.67
C VAL A 52 8.57 0.91 7.56
N ASP A 53 8.01 0.47 8.68
CA ASP A 53 6.83 -0.42 8.71
C ASP A 53 5.66 0.18 7.92
N TRP A 54 5.40 1.49 8.08
CA TRP A 54 4.37 2.20 7.32
C TRP A 54 4.65 2.25 5.81
N LEU A 55 5.92 2.38 5.41
CA LEU A 55 6.30 2.34 4.00
C LEU A 55 6.18 0.93 3.42
N GLU A 56 6.56 -0.09 4.18
CA GLU A 56 6.43 -1.49 3.78
C GLU A 56 4.96 -1.86 3.59
N GLU A 57 4.07 -1.50 4.53
CA GLU A 57 2.62 -1.73 4.39
C GLU A 57 2.03 -1.03 3.17
N ARG A 58 2.50 0.19 2.86
CA ARG A 58 2.05 0.89 1.64
C ARG A 58 2.59 0.28 0.36
N LEU A 59 3.77 -0.34 0.41
CA LEU A 59 4.32 -1.08 -0.73
C LEU A 59 3.51 -2.34 -0.97
N THR A 60 3.21 -3.13 0.06
CA THR A 60 2.39 -4.34 -0.09
C THR A 60 1.00 -4.03 -0.63
N GLN A 61 0.34 -2.99 -0.14
CA GLN A 61 -0.96 -2.53 -0.67
C GLN A 61 -0.88 -2.14 -2.16
N ARG A 62 0.24 -1.57 -2.60
CA ARG A 62 0.45 -1.21 -4.01
C ARG A 62 0.72 -2.44 -4.86
N ASP A 63 1.51 -3.38 -4.37
CA ASP A 63 1.82 -4.62 -5.06
C ASP A 63 0.55 -5.46 -5.25
N GLU A 64 -0.28 -5.60 -4.22
CA GLU A 64 -1.59 -6.26 -4.32
C GLU A 64 -2.50 -5.62 -5.38
N LYS A 65 -2.51 -4.28 -5.44
CA LYS A 65 -3.27 -3.55 -6.47
C LYS A 65 -2.71 -3.80 -7.86
N ILE A 66 -1.39 -3.81 -8.02
CA ILE A 66 -0.72 -4.08 -9.29
C ILE A 66 -1.05 -5.49 -9.76
N ASP A 67 -0.97 -6.48 -8.87
CA ASP A 67 -1.32 -7.87 -9.17
C ASP A 67 -2.78 -8.01 -9.61
N GLY A 68 -3.71 -7.32 -8.92
CA GLY A 68 -5.11 -7.26 -9.32
C GLY A 68 -5.30 -6.70 -10.74
N LEU A 69 -4.62 -5.60 -11.07
CA LEU A 69 -4.66 -5.01 -12.42
C LEU A 69 -4.08 -5.95 -13.48
N TYR A 70 -3.02 -6.69 -13.16
CA TYR A 70 -2.45 -7.67 -14.09
C TYR A 70 -3.42 -8.83 -14.36
N ILE A 71 -4.15 -9.31 -13.35
CA ILE A 71 -5.17 -10.35 -13.52
C ILE A 71 -6.30 -9.86 -14.43
N GLU A 72 -6.82 -8.65 -14.19
CA GLU A 72 -7.85 -8.03 -15.02
C GLU A 72 -7.37 -7.87 -16.47
N LEU A 73 -6.15 -7.36 -16.66
CA LEU A 73 -5.56 -7.19 -17.98
C LEU A 73 -5.43 -8.52 -18.73
N ARG A 74 -5.04 -9.59 -18.04
CA ARG A 74 -4.94 -10.93 -18.63
C ARG A 74 -6.30 -11.45 -19.07
N LYS A 75 -7.33 -11.26 -18.25
CA LYS A 75 -8.70 -11.64 -18.59
C LYS A 75 -9.20 -10.88 -19.82
N GLU A 76 -9.00 -9.57 -19.87
CA GLU A 76 -9.36 -8.74 -21.02
C GLU A 76 -8.61 -9.14 -22.30
N GLN A 77 -7.33 -9.52 -22.18
CA GLN A 77 -6.54 -10.03 -23.31
C GLN A 77 -7.11 -11.34 -23.83
N GLU A 78 -7.48 -12.26 -22.94
CA GLU A 78 -8.08 -13.55 -23.29
C GLU A 78 -9.44 -13.37 -23.98
N GLU A 79 -10.32 -12.52 -23.43
CA GLU A 79 -11.62 -12.21 -24.01
C GLU A 79 -11.49 -11.60 -25.42
N LYS A 80 -10.51 -10.70 -25.63
CA LYS A 80 -10.26 -10.12 -26.96
C LYS A 80 -9.74 -11.14 -27.96
N ILE A 81 -8.85 -12.04 -27.54
CA ILE A 81 -8.33 -13.10 -28.40
C ILE A 81 -9.46 -14.05 -28.80
N ASP A 82 -10.30 -14.47 -27.85
CA ASP A 82 -11.47 -15.29 -28.13
C ASP A 82 -12.44 -14.62 -29.11
N TRP A 83 -12.66 -13.31 -28.95
CA TRP A 83 -13.48 -12.54 -29.87
C TRP A 83 -12.89 -12.49 -31.29
N ILE A 84 -11.57 -12.31 -31.41
CA ILE A 84 -10.87 -12.34 -32.71
C ILE A 84 -11.07 -13.71 -33.38
N HIS A 85 -10.93 -14.80 -32.63
CA HIS A 85 -11.15 -16.15 -33.17
C HIS A 85 -12.58 -16.33 -33.69
N LYS A 86 -13.60 -15.90 -32.94
CA LYS A 86 -15.00 -15.95 -33.36
C LYS A 86 -15.26 -15.13 -34.62
N CYS A 87 -14.71 -13.91 -34.69
CA CYS A 87 -14.82 -13.07 -35.88
C CYS A 87 -14.17 -13.76 -37.10
N HIS A 88 -13.01 -14.37 -36.92
CA HIS A 88 -12.31 -15.06 -37.99
C HIS A 88 -13.07 -16.28 -38.50
N GLU A 89 -13.67 -17.07 -37.60
CA GLU A 89 -14.52 -18.21 -37.96
C GLU A 89 -15.71 -17.78 -38.84
N VAL A 90 -16.40 -16.72 -38.43
CA VAL A 90 -17.53 -16.17 -39.21
C VAL A 90 -17.06 -15.61 -40.56
N GLU A 91 -15.91 -14.95 -40.60
CA GLU A 91 -15.32 -14.44 -41.84
C GLU A 91 -15.01 -15.58 -42.83
N LEU A 92 -14.49 -16.71 -42.34
CA LEU A 92 -14.24 -17.89 -43.16
C LEU A 92 -15.54 -18.47 -43.72
N ILE A 93 -16.57 -18.63 -42.88
CA ILE A 93 -17.89 -19.11 -43.32
C ILE A 93 -18.50 -18.17 -44.36
N GLN A 94 -18.37 -16.86 -44.15
CA GLN A 94 -18.86 -15.86 -45.09
C GLN A 94 -18.15 -15.99 -46.44
N LYS A 95 -16.81 -16.06 -46.44
CA LYS A 95 -16.02 -16.26 -47.67
C LYS A 95 -16.38 -17.55 -48.39
N GLU A 96 -16.57 -18.65 -47.65
CA GLU A 96 -17.06 -19.90 -48.25
C GLU A 96 -18.45 -19.74 -48.87
N SER A 97 -19.37 -19.05 -48.19
CA SER A 97 -20.73 -18.82 -48.68
C SER A 97 -20.74 -17.93 -49.93
N GLU A 98 -19.85 -16.93 -49.99
CA GLU A 98 -19.66 -16.06 -51.15
C GLU A 98 -19.17 -16.84 -52.35
N VAL A 99 -18.17 -17.72 -52.17
CA VAL A 99 -17.70 -18.63 -53.21
C VAL A 99 -18.81 -19.60 -53.66
N LYS A 100 -19.63 -20.09 -52.73
CA LYS A 100 -20.73 -21.02 -53.02
C LYS A 100 -21.99 -20.33 -53.57
N LYS A 101 -22.06 -18.99 -53.59
CA LYS A 101 -23.27 -18.26 -53.99
C LYS A 101 -23.56 -18.47 -55.48
N CYS A 102 -24.81 -18.82 -55.80
CA CYS A 102 -25.26 -18.89 -57.18
C CYS A 102 -25.93 -17.58 -57.59
N GLU A 103 -25.46 -16.98 -58.67
CA GLU A 103 -26.03 -15.74 -59.22
C GLU A 103 -27.12 -16.00 -60.28
N ILE A 104 -27.22 -17.23 -60.77
CA ILE A 104 -28.18 -17.63 -61.81
C ILE A 104 -29.50 -18.07 -61.17
N ARG A 105 -30.62 -17.60 -61.74
CA ARG A 105 -31.98 -17.95 -61.28
C ARG A 105 -32.41 -19.31 -61.82
N GLY A 106 -32.72 -20.24 -60.92
CA GLY A 106 -33.19 -21.61 -61.25
C GLY A 106 -32.13 -22.69 -60.97
N CYS A 107 -32.48 -23.68 -60.16
CA CYS A 107 -31.52 -24.66 -59.62
C CYS A 107 -30.81 -25.52 -60.67
N VAL A 108 -31.43 -25.75 -61.85
CA VAL A 108 -30.90 -26.64 -62.89
C VAL A 108 -29.65 -26.08 -63.59
N LYS A 109 -29.45 -24.75 -63.56
CA LYS A 109 -28.31 -24.07 -64.20
C LYS A 109 -27.40 -23.38 -63.18
N ARG A 110 -27.34 -23.91 -61.94
CA ARG A 110 -26.53 -23.32 -60.87
C ARG A 110 -25.05 -23.28 -61.27
N MET A 111 -24.39 -22.15 -60.99
CA MET A 111 -22.94 -22.03 -61.09
C MET A 111 -22.42 -21.22 -59.88
N PRO A 112 -21.40 -21.70 -59.15
CA PRO A 112 -20.70 -22.98 -59.33
C PRO A 112 -21.59 -24.21 -59.06
N PRO A 113 -21.23 -25.40 -59.61
CA PRO A 113 -21.90 -26.66 -59.29
C PRO A 113 -21.91 -26.90 -57.77
N SER A 114 -22.92 -27.60 -57.28
CA SER A 114 -22.96 -28.01 -55.87
C SER A 114 -22.09 -29.25 -55.66
N ASP A 115 -21.32 -29.29 -54.58
CA ASP A 115 -20.57 -30.48 -54.15
C ASP A 115 -21.37 -31.37 -53.16
N TYR A 116 -22.68 -31.13 -53.03
CA TYR A 116 -23.60 -31.97 -52.23
C TYR A 116 -24.05 -33.20 -53.01
#